data_AF-A0A8T3NXQ4-F1
#
_entry.id   AF-A0A8T3NXQ4-F1
#
_cell.length_a   1.000
_cell.length_b   1.000
_cell.length_c   1.000
_cell.angle_alpha   90.00
_cell.angle_beta   90.00
_cell.angle_gamma   90.00
#
_symmetry.space_group_name_H-M   'P 1'
#
loop_
_entity.id
_entity.type
_entity.pdbx_description
1 polymer ?
#
loop_
_entity_poly.entity_id
_entity_poly.type
_entity_poly.pdbx_seq_one_letter_code
_entity_poly.pdbx_strand_id
1 'polypeptide(L)'
;MTTARFRGGEIMGIRIPTVFEESDAIRCAGCGAHIDGTPFRVSIMDIVSPEAPPTWAVAVQLNPGPHQFHADPAHFRSWASGKGYYFCRLSDVREIMRPIAIPGQEGRWGLCDGLHREAHELVAA
;
A
#
# COMPACT_ATOMS: atom_id res chain seq x y z
N MET A 1 -30.23 -5.08 -0.99
CA MET A 1 -30.20 -5.36 0.46
C MET A 1 -30.71 -6.76 0.68
N THR A 2 -29.81 -7.75 0.77
CA THR A 2 -30.16 -9.15 0.94
C THR A 2 -29.99 -9.48 2.41
N THR A 3 -31.08 -9.76 3.11
CA THR A 3 -31.09 -10.19 4.52
C THR A 3 -30.32 -11.51 4.69
N ALA A 4 -29.19 -11.46 5.41
CA ALA A 4 -28.44 -12.64 5.80
C ALA A 4 -29.27 -13.54 6.74
N ARG A 5 -29.35 -14.84 6.43
CA ARG A 5 -29.99 -15.85 7.28
C ARG A 5 -28.93 -16.58 8.10
N PHE A 6 -28.97 -16.39 9.42
CA PHE A 6 -28.11 -17.10 10.37
C PHE A 6 -28.51 -18.56 10.50
N ARG A 7 -27.59 -19.50 10.24
CA ARG A 7 -27.70 -20.90 10.69
C ARG A 7 -26.46 -21.23 11.51
N GLY A 8 -26.56 -21.09 12.83
CA GLY A 8 -25.49 -21.45 13.79
C GLY A 8 -25.85 -22.71 14.58
N GLY A 9 -24.86 -23.32 15.23
CA GLY A 9 -25.01 -24.48 16.11
C GLY A 9 -25.04 -24.10 17.60
N GLU A 10 -25.22 -25.12 18.45
CA GLU A 10 -25.31 -24.98 19.91
C GLU A 10 -24.40 -26.02 20.59
N ILE A 11 -23.60 -25.58 21.56
CA ILE A 11 -22.82 -26.47 22.44
C ILE A 11 -23.16 -26.07 23.88
N MET A 12 -23.67 -27.00 24.68
CA MET A 12 -23.97 -26.81 26.11
C MET A 12 -24.88 -25.59 26.42
N GLY A 13 -25.89 -25.31 25.60
CA GLY A 13 -26.79 -24.17 25.82
C GLY A 13 -26.25 -22.82 25.34
N ILE A 14 -25.03 -22.77 24.82
CA ILE A 14 -24.40 -21.56 24.31
C ILE A 14 -24.53 -21.55 22.78
N ARG A 15 -25.20 -20.52 22.25
CA ARG A 15 -25.29 -20.28 20.81
C ARG A 15 -23.92 -19.87 20.29
N ILE A 16 -23.35 -20.68 19.39
CA ILE A 16 -22.11 -20.34 18.69
C ILE A 16 -22.50 -19.81 17.30
N PRO A 17 -22.48 -18.49 17.08
CA PRO A 17 -22.65 -17.96 15.74
C PRO A 17 -21.41 -18.36 14.93
N THR A 18 -21.56 -19.29 13.99
CA THR A 18 -20.54 -19.51 12.98
C THR A 18 -20.52 -18.27 12.09
N VAL A 19 -19.43 -17.50 12.15
CA VAL A 19 -19.20 -16.36 11.27
C VAL A 19 -18.77 -16.92 9.91
N PHE A 20 -19.67 -16.86 8.93
CA PHE A 20 -19.42 -17.36 7.57
C PHE A 20 -18.87 -16.27 6.63
N GLU A 21 -18.85 -15.02 7.06
CA GLU A 21 -18.26 -13.90 6.33
C GLU A 21 -17.03 -13.43 7.13
N GLU A 22 -15.85 -13.78 6.64
CA GLU A 22 -14.59 -13.28 7.18
C GLU A 22 -14.52 -11.76 7.03
N SER A 23 -13.80 -11.12 7.94
CA SER A 23 -13.64 -9.67 8.00
C SER A 23 -13.32 -9.09 6.62
N ASP A 24 -14.17 -8.17 6.18
CA ASP A 24 -14.02 -7.45 4.92
C ASP A 24 -12.91 -6.38 4.99
N ALA A 25 -11.70 -6.85 5.31
CA ALA A 25 -10.61 -6.01 5.79
C ALA A 25 -9.73 -5.44 4.67
N ILE A 26 -9.90 -5.92 3.42
CA ILE A 26 -9.08 -5.47 2.31
C ILE A 26 -9.59 -4.10 1.86
N ARG A 27 -8.84 -3.05 2.20
CA ARG A 27 -9.13 -1.68 1.81
C ARG A 27 -8.01 -1.12 0.95
N CYS A 28 -8.42 -0.32 -0.02
CA CYS A 28 -7.50 0.43 -0.84
C CYS A 28 -6.83 1.53 -0.01
N ALA A 29 -5.50 1.54 0.03
CA ALA A 29 -4.74 2.59 0.71
C ALA A 29 -4.90 3.97 0.06
N GLY A 30 -5.31 4.03 -1.22
CA GLY A 30 -5.55 5.27 -1.96
C GLY A 30 -6.89 5.96 -1.65
N CYS A 31 -7.98 5.20 -1.58
CA CYS A 31 -9.33 5.77 -1.38
C CYS A 31 -10.05 5.28 -0.12
N GLY A 32 -9.52 4.30 0.60
CA GLY A 32 -10.13 3.71 1.80
C GLY A 32 -11.31 2.77 1.56
N ALA A 33 -11.81 2.68 0.31
CA ALA A 33 -12.91 1.79 -0.03
C ALA A 33 -12.49 0.31 0.00
N HIS A 34 -13.49 -0.57 0.14
CA HIS A 34 -13.32 -2.01 0.02
C HIS A 34 -12.82 -2.38 -1.38
N ILE A 35 -11.95 -3.39 -1.46
CA ILE A 35 -11.48 -3.95 -2.73
C ILE A 35 -12.16 -5.29 -2.98
N ASP A 36 -13.01 -5.34 -4.00
CA ASP A 36 -13.59 -6.59 -4.47
C ASP A 36 -12.50 -7.45 -5.15
N GLY A 37 -12.31 -8.68 -4.66
CA GLY A 37 -11.39 -9.65 -5.26
C GLY A 37 -9.92 -9.49 -4.83
N THR A 38 -8.99 -9.69 -5.76
CA THR A 38 -7.55 -9.69 -5.45
C THR A 38 -6.99 -8.25 -5.53
N PRO A 39 -6.41 -7.73 -4.43
CA PRO A 39 -5.83 -6.39 -4.42
C PRO A 39 -4.55 -6.33 -5.24
N PHE A 40 -4.34 -5.22 -5.93
CA PHE A 40 -3.05 -4.90 -6.53
C PHE A 40 -2.10 -4.46 -5.42
N ARG A 41 -0.96 -5.15 -5.29
CA ARG A 41 0.00 -4.93 -4.21
C ARG A 41 1.23 -4.22 -4.73
N VAL A 42 1.54 -3.07 -4.13
CA VAL A 42 2.74 -2.31 -4.45
C VAL A 42 3.66 -2.27 -3.23
N SER A 43 4.88 -2.73 -3.42
CA SER A 43 5.97 -2.61 -2.47
C SER A 43 6.95 -1.54 -2.95
N ILE A 44 7.42 -0.71 -2.03
CA ILE A 44 8.51 0.22 -2.31
C ILE A 44 9.81 -0.47 -1.96
N MET A 45 10.75 -0.53 -2.90
CA MET A 45 12.03 -1.18 -2.71
C MET A 45 12.80 -0.51 -1.57
N ASP A 46 13.23 -1.33 -0.61
CA ASP A 46 13.88 -0.85 0.60
C ASP A 46 15.39 -0.65 0.38
N ILE A 47 15.77 0.46 -0.26
CA ILE A 47 17.18 0.79 -0.50
C ILE A 47 17.84 1.55 0.66
N VAL A 48 17.04 1.94 1.67
CA VAL A 48 17.47 2.86 2.73
C VAL A 48 17.25 2.32 4.13
N SER A 49 16.73 1.10 4.30
CA SER A 49 16.68 0.49 5.62
C SER A 49 18.09 0.37 6.20
N PRO A 50 18.33 0.95 7.38
CA PRO A 50 19.55 0.66 8.10
C PRO A 50 19.59 -0.83 8.45
N GLU A 51 20.77 -1.44 8.35
CA GLU A 51 20.98 -2.85 8.73
C GLU A 51 20.75 -3.08 10.23
N ALA A 52 20.92 -2.02 11.04
CA ALA A 52 20.62 -2.05 12.46
C ALA A 52 19.10 -2.01 12.71
N PRO A 53 18.58 -2.81 13.67
CA PRO A 53 17.17 -2.79 14.01
C PRO A 53 16.76 -1.36 14.41
N PRO A 54 15.64 -0.84 13.89
CA PRO A 54 15.17 0.49 14.24
C PRO A 54 14.95 0.54 15.75
N THR A 55 15.45 1.59 16.39
CA THR A 55 15.04 1.86 17.77
C THR A 55 13.58 2.27 17.75
N TRP A 56 12.84 1.96 18.81
CA TRP A 56 11.41 2.31 18.92
C TRP A 56 11.12 3.82 18.75
N ALA A 57 12.15 4.67 18.83
CA ALA A 57 12.06 6.13 18.70
C ALA A 57 12.35 6.65 17.28
N VAL A 58 12.81 5.80 16.34
CA VAL A 58 13.16 6.22 14.98
C VAL A 58 12.07 5.80 14.00
N ALA A 59 11.43 6.80 13.38
CA ALA A 59 10.48 6.56 12.31
C ALA A 59 11.22 5.98 11.08
N VAL A 60 10.61 4.97 10.46
CA VAL A 60 11.13 4.41 9.20
C VAL A 60 11.03 5.49 8.12
N GLN A 61 12.16 5.81 7.49
CA GLN A 61 12.25 6.87 6.48
C GLN A 61 11.44 6.56 5.22
N LEU A 62 11.24 5.27 4.92
CA LEU A 62 10.46 4.78 3.80
C LEU A 62 9.76 3.48 4.19
N ASN A 63 8.42 3.44 4.17
CA ASN A 63 7.69 2.22 4.47
C ASN A 63 7.59 1.32 3.21
N PRO A 64 8.24 0.15 3.18
CA PRO A 64 8.31 -0.70 2.00
C PRO A 64 6.98 -1.38 1.63
N GLY A 65 5.97 -1.42 2.50
CA GLY A 65 4.70 -2.10 2.22
C GLY A 65 4.70 -3.58 2.60
N PRO A 66 3.88 -4.44 1.97
CA PRO A 66 3.08 -4.19 0.76
C PRO A 66 1.84 -3.31 1.02
N HIS A 67 1.63 -2.31 0.17
CA HIS A 67 0.44 -1.47 0.17
C HIS A 67 -0.58 -2.02 -0.83
N GLN A 68 -1.86 -2.03 -0.47
CA GLN A 68 -2.93 -2.65 -1.25
C GLN A 68 -3.80 -1.59 -1.93
N PHE A 69 -4.09 -1.77 -3.21
CA PHE A 69 -4.85 -0.84 -4.04
C PHE A 69 -5.87 -1.55 -4.93
N HIS A 70 -6.85 -0.78 -5.41
CA HIS A 70 -7.55 -1.15 -6.64
C HIS A 70 -6.54 -1.26 -7.79
N ALA A 71 -6.90 -2.02 -8.82
CA ALA A 71 -6.06 -2.21 -10.00
C ALA A 71 -5.78 -0.90 -10.77
N ASP A 72 -6.58 0.15 -10.57
CA ASP A 72 -6.34 1.47 -11.17
C ASP A 72 -5.10 2.16 -10.54
N PRO A 73 -4.05 2.44 -11.33
CA PRO A 73 -2.84 3.12 -10.89
C PRO A 73 -3.08 4.48 -10.21
N ALA A 74 -4.20 5.15 -10.50
CA ALA A 74 -4.53 6.43 -9.88
C ALA A 74 -4.65 6.32 -8.35
N HIS A 75 -5.09 5.16 -7.83
CA HIS A 75 -5.18 4.94 -6.39
C HIS A 75 -3.81 4.93 -5.72
N PHE A 76 -2.80 4.34 -6.37
CA PHE A 76 -1.42 4.41 -5.89
C PHE A 76 -0.87 5.83 -5.97
N ARG A 77 -1.09 6.53 -7.09
CA ARG A 77 -0.60 7.92 -7.27
C ARG A 77 -1.19 8.86 -6.21
N SER A 78 -2.50 8.78 -5.98
CA SER A 78 -3.19 9.54 -4.92
C SER A 78 -2.62 9.24 -3.54
N TRP A 79 -2.36 7.97 -3.23
CA TRP A 79 -1.72 7.59 -1.97
C TRP A 79 -0.30 8.14 -1.84
N ALA A 80 0.49 8.04 -2.90
CA ALA A 80 1.87 8.53 -2.93
C ALA A 80 1.93 10.05 -2.72
N SER A 81 1.01 10.77 -3.38
CA SER A 81 0.81 12.21 -3.24
C SER A 81 0.45 12.58 -1.80
N GLY A 82 -0.49 11.87 -1.19
CA GLY A 82 -0.86 12.05 0.22
C GLY A 82 0.27 11.75 1.21
N LYS A 83 1.29 10.99 0.81
CA LYS A 83 2.52 10.75 1.58
C LYS A 83 3.65 11.73 1.28
N GLY A 84 3.45 12.65 0.32
CA GLY A 84 4.45 13.63 -0.09
C GLY A 84 5.56 13.05 -0.98
N TYR A 85 5.32 11.89 -1.60
CA TYR A 85 6.24 11.33 -2.58
C TYR A 85 6.13 12.06 -3.92
N TYR A 86 7.24 12.05 -4.66
CA TYR A 86 7.25 12.43 -6.08
C TYR A 86 7.04 11.17 -6.92
N PHE A 87 6.53 11.32 -8.13
CA PHE A 87 6.37 10.23 -9.10
C PHE A 87 7.17 10.56 -10.36
N CYS A 88 7.88 9.58 -10.92
CA CYS A 88 8.52 9.79 -12.21
C CYS A 88 7.48 9.66 -13.33
N ARG A 89 7.23 10.75 -14.08
CA ARG A 89 6.22 10.78 -15.14
C ARG A 89 6.47 9.80 -16.30
N LEU A 90 7.69 9.27 -16.39
CA LEU A 90 8.09 8.24 -17.36
C LEU A 90 7.79 6.81 -16.89
N SER A 91 7.25 6.64 -15.68
CA SER A 91 7.00 5.32 -15.09
C SER A 91 5.54 4.91 -15.16
N ASP A 92 5.32 3.60 -15.27
CA ASP A 92 4.06 2.99 -14.87
C ASP A 92 4.07 2.61 -13.38
N VAL A 93 2.90 2.32 -12.83
CA VAL A 93 2.81 1.76 -11.46
C VAL A 93 2.98 0.24 -11.57
N ARG A 94 3.91 -0.31 -10.78
CA ARG A 94 4.24 -1.74 -10.77
C ARG A 94 4.19 -2.28 -9.36
N GLU A 95 4.22 -3.60 -9.23
CA GLU A 95 4.24 -4.27 -7.93
C GLU A 95 5.48 -3.90 -7.10
N ILE A 96 6.58 -3.53 -7.75
CA ILE A 96 7.78 -3.01 -7.09
C ILE A 96 8.08 -1.63 -7.66
N MET A 97 8.07 -0.63 -6.78
CA MET A 97 8.46 0.75 -7.09
C MET A 97 9.81 1.05 -6.44
N ARG A 98 10.76 1.58 -7.22
CA ARG A 98 12.07 2.01 -6.76
C ARG A 98 12.02 3.44 -6.21
N PRO A 99 12.48 3.68 -4.97
CA PRO A 99 12.66 5.04 -4.47
C PRO A 99 13.90 5.70 -5.07
N ILE A 100 13.80 6.98 -5.35
CA ILE A 100 14.84 7.84 -5.94
C ILE A 100 15.07 9.00 -4.98
N ALA A 101 16.30 9.16 -4.49
CA ALA A 101 16.66 10.32 -3.67
C ALA A 101 16.57 11.60 -4.51
N ILE A 102 15.93 12.63 -3.97
CA ILE A 102 15.84 13.93 -4.63
C ILE A 102 17.06 14.77 -4.23
N PRO A 103 17.93 15.19 -5.18
CA PRO A 103 19.11 15.98 -4.87
C PRO A 103 18.75 17.28 -4.12
N GLY A 104 19.44 17.52 -2.99
CA GLY A 104 19.21 18.71 -2.16
C GLY A 104 17.93 18.68 -1.32
N GLN A 105 17.18 17.57 -1.30
CA GLN A 105 15.98 17.40 -0.48
C GLN A 105 16.06 16.14 0.37
N GLU A 106 16.82 16.20 1.47
CA GLU A 106 16.94 15.08 2.41
C GLU A 106 15.57 14.65 2.94
N GLY A 107 15.37 13.33 3.03
CA GLY A 107 14.11 12.74 3.48
C GLY A 107 12.97 12.75 2.46
N ARG A 108 13.15 13.32 1.25
CA ARG A 108 12.16 13.27 0.17
C ARG A 108 12.54 12.25 -0.90
N TRP A 109 11.52 11.55 -1.39
CA TRP A 109 11.68 10.43 -2.30
C TRP A 109 10.78 10.57 -3.53
N GLY A 110 11.35 10.30 -4.70
CA GLY A 110 10.62 9.98 -5.92
C GLY A 110 10.37 8.48 -6.05
N LEU A 111 9.29 8.07 -6.71
CA LEU A 111 8.96 6.67 -6.99
C LEU A 111 9.01 6.41 -8.49
N CYS A 112 9.66 5.32 -8.88
CA CYS A 112 10.03 4.98 -10.24
C CYS A 112 9.82 3.47 -10.49
N ASP A 113 9.46 3.06 -11.70
CA ASP A 113 9.31 1.64 -12.07
C ASP A 113 10.63 0.90 -12.35
N GLY A 114 11.75 1.64 -12.34
CA GLY A 114 13.10 1.15 -12.57
C GLY A 114 13.48 0.92 -14.04
N LEU A 115 12.59 1.18 -15.01
CA LEU A 115 12.85 0.88 -16.42
C LEU A 115 13.72 1.93 -17.14
N HIS A 116 13.64 3.20 -16.76
CA HIS A 116 14.35 4.32 -17.40
C HIS A 116 15.69 4.70 -16.73
N ARG A 117 16.23 3.81 -15.89
CA ARG A 117 17.55 3.91 -15.25
C ARG A 117 17.75 5.17 -14.39
N GLU A 118 18.36 6.22 -14.93
CA GLU A 118 18.76 7.44 -14.20
C GLU A 118 18.10 8.72 -14.73
N ALA A 119 17.47 8.68 -15.91
CA ALA A 119 16.84 9.85 -16.52
C ALA A 119 15.43 10.08 -15.93
N HIS A 120 15.37 10.44 -14.65
CA HIS A 120 14.11 10.62 -13.93
C HIS A 120 13.54 12.01 -14.11
N GLU A 121 12.24 12.05 -14.41
CA GLU A 121 11.46 13.28 -14.47
C GLU A 121 10.44 13.27 -13.35
N LEU A 122 10.92 13.63 -12.16
CA LEU A 122 10.15 13.62 -10.93
C LEU A 122 9.19 14.82 -10.88
N VAL A 123 7.92 14.52 -10.72
CA VAL A 123 6.85 15.49 -10.49
C VAL A 123 6.15 15.16 -9.17
N ALA A 124 5.41 16.11 -8.60
CA ALA A 124 4.53 15.78 -7.49
C ALA A 124 3.56 14.67 -7.94
N ALA A 125 3.39 13.63 -7.10
CA ALA A 125 2.58 12.46 -7.43
C ALA A 125 1.08 12.77 -7.52
#